data_AF-A0A538DNQ9-F1
#
_entry.id   AF-A0A538DNQ9-F1
#
_cell.length_a   1.000
_cell.length_b   1.000
_cell.length_c   1.000
_cell.angle_alpha   90.00
_cell.angle_beta   90.00
_cell.angle_gamma   90.00
#
_symmetry.space_group_name_H-M   'P 1'
#
loop_
_entity.id
_entity.type
_entity.pdbx_description
1 polymer ?
#
loop_
_entity_poly.entity_id
_entity_poly.type
_entity_poly.pdbx_seq_one_letter_code
_entity_poly.pdbx_strand_id
1 'polypeptide(L)'
;MGIAAAGLFGVVSSAWAGPVIYVLPPGPIPPSSVGEPFALGLYVPGAGGQISRASTIASLVRGKVENSLLGGKPGGKPIAELHFGIAPAGAQLPVVYVQLPPPGSHHNTKRYRVVFVGGGYRGILTSGSTRIRGLVSIADIAPSLVDLREGRTPTIRSRADNDTTKDLRELDVRLTRVHKDRGWTLAVVALALAALALLRPRAAVLAGAAGVTASLLLSWAGATRFWLVVPVMAALTVVLATAGSWRRRRLPPIVAAFLLAFTILLAVDPELNSLAVLGARPDGGGRFYGIGNQVETLLLPPVLAAVAIGGTRWLLPIGALALVTVGWSKAGADGGGLVVFAAALAVLGVRLRGLALTPRRLALLGAGVVVLALALVGLDAALGGSSHVTHAVGTGPGSLLGDLGQRLHLSWESATQAAYKIVLFLTFAAALVLMATMRPRRPTVDAMVLAVAVSLLVNDTPVDVVGFGALGCAALLCWESVDSRPMRRGALTAASIAAVLALAGCGSQGTTQPVAATVVGTIKAEAPGKAVFVNQGCGACHTYGPAGPEAVGKIGPDLDKLATYAKQAKQPLASFVHESIVNPNKYVQKGYPKNVMPKSYSSLPATDLKALVDFLTKPQG
;
A
#
# COMPACT_ATOMS: atom_id res chain seq x y z
N MET A 1 -10.44 -69.51 -4.73
CA MET A 1 -9.35 -69.09 -5.64
C MET A 1 -9.93 -68.06 -6.60
N GLY A 2 -9.60 -66.76 -6.62
CA GLY A 2 -8.49 -66.03 -6.03
C GLY A 2 -7.64 -65.35 -7.12
N ILE A 3 -8.23 -64.52 -7.99
CA ILE A 3 -7.49 -63.53 -8.80
C ILE A 3 -8.35 -62.27 -8.95
N ALA A 4 -8.05 -61.24 -8.14
CA ALA A 4 -8.50 -59.88 -8.37
C ALA A 4 -7.25 -59.03 -8.65
N ALA A 5 -7.14 -58.54 -9.88
CA ALA A 5 -6.07 -57.65 -10.31
C ALA A 5 -6.22 -56.31 -9.60
N ALA A 6 -5.32 -56.03 -8.67
CA ALA A 6 -5.15 -54.70 -8.10
C ALA A 6 -4.38 -53.83 -9.11
N GLY A 7 -5.11 -53.01 -9.86
CA GLY A 7 -4.51 -51.92 -10.64
C GLY A 7 -3.82 -50.93 -9.70
N LEU A 8 -2.50 -50.81 -9.82
CA LEU A 8 -1.73 -49.74 -9.21
C LEU A 8 -2.18 -48.39 -9.77
N PHE A 9 -2.95 -47.62 -8.99
CA PHE A 9 -2.98 -46.17 -9.17
C PHE A 9 -1.71 -45.60 -8.53
N GLY A 10 -0.65 -45.51 -9.33
CA GLY A 10 0.45 -44.59 -9.05
C GLY A 10 -0.11 -43.18 -9.05
N VAL A 11 -0.14 -42.53 -7.89
CA VAL A 11 -0.32 -41.08 -7.81
C VAL A 11 0.94 -40.47 -8.39
N VAL A 12 0.93 -40.24 -9.71
CA VAL A 12 1.84 -39.31 -10.35
C VAL A 12 1.48 -37.96 -9.76
N SER A 13 2.29 -37.48 -8.81
CA SER A 13 2.30 -36.07 -8.43
C SER A 13 2.49 -35.28 -9.71
N SER A 14 1.43 -34.64 -10.19
CA SER A 14 1.45 -33.83 -11.41
C SER A 14 2.59 -32.84 -11.29
N ALA A 15 3.63 -33.01 -12.11
CA ALA A 15 4.77 -32.11 -12.14
C ALA A 15 4.24 -30.71 -12.42
N TRP A 16 4.49 -29.78 -11.50
CA TRP A 16 3.99 -28.43 -11.63
C TRP A 16 4.65 -27.74 -12.81
N ALA A 17 3.84 -27.33 -13.79
CA ALA A 17 4.32 -26.79 -15.06
C ALA A 17 4.56 -25.27 -15.04
N GLY A 18 4.29 -24.58 -13.93
CA GLY A 18 4.37 -23.11 -13.84
C GLY A 18 5.77 -22.55 -13.51
N PRO A 19 5.90 -21.21 -13.35
CA PRO A 19 7.15 -20.50 -13.01
C PRO A 19 7.60 -20.53 -11.53
N VAL A 20 8.74 -21.16 -11.23
CA VAL A 20 9.27 -21.26 -9.85
C VAL A 20 9.92 -19.95 -9.41
N ILE A 21 9.61 -19.50 -8.19
CA ILE A 21 10.28 -18.40 -7.48
C ILE A 21 11.13 -18.99 -6.36
N TYR A 22 12.40 -18.62 -6.29
CA TYR A 22 13.34 -19.13 -5.29
C TYR A 22 13.45 -18.18 -4.10
N VAL A 23 13.38 -18.73 -2.89
CA VAL A 23 13.51 -17.98 -1.64
C VAL A 23 14.91 -18.14 -1.09
N LEU A 24 15.59 -17.02 -0.90
CA LEU A 24 16.90 -16.98 -0.28
C LEU A 24 16.80 -16.62 1.21
N PRO A 25 17.74 -17.12 2.04
CA PRO A 25 17.85 -16.67 3.42
C PRO A 25 18.22 -15.18 3.48
N PRO A 26 17.96 -14.51 4.61
CA PRO A 26 18.40 -13.14 4.84
C PRO A 26 19.93 -13.05 4.72
N GLY A 27 20.44 -12.12 3.92
CA GLY A 27 21.87 -11.97 3.70
C GLY A 27 22.22 -11.37 2.33
N PRO A 28 23.52 -11.32 1.99
CA PRO A 28 23.94 -11.02 0.62
C PRO A 28 23.37 -12.09 -0.32
N ILE A 29 22.73 -11.64 -1.39
CA ILE A 29 22.22 -12.53 -2.44
C ILE A 29 23.45 -12.98 -3.22
N PRO A 30 23.74 -14.28 -3.36
CA PRO A 30 24.97 -14.75 -3.98
C PRO A 30 25.05 -14.22 -5.43
N PRO A 31 25.96 -13.28 -5.74
CA PRO A 31 26.09 -12.73 -7.09
C PRO A 31 26.95 -13.61 -8.00
N SER A 32 27.64 -14.60 -7.44
CA SER A 32 28.78 -15.27 -8.07
C SER A 32 28.60 -16.76 -8.37
N SER A 33 27.52 -17.40 -7.89
CA SER A 33 27.29 -18.84 -8.14
C SER A 33 26.57 -19.13 -9.45
N VAL A 34 26.12 -18.10 -10.16
CA VAL A 34 25.48 -18.20 -11.48
C VAL A 34 26.23 -17.20 -12.36
N GLY A 35 27.09 -17.64 -13.27
CA GLY A 35 27.92 -16.77 -14.14
C GLY A 35 27.13 -15.92 -15.16
N GLU A 36 25.87 -15.61 -14.86
CA GLU A 36 24.91 -14.92 -15.71
C GLU A 36 24.71 -13.47 -15.26
N PRO A 37 24.41 -12.54 -16.18
CA PRO A 37 24.01 -11.19 -15.81
C PRO A 37 22.74 -11.21 -14.97
N PHE A 38 22.60 -10.25 -14.06
CA PHE A 38 21.43 -10.13 -13.20
C PHE A 38 20.95 -8.69 -13.05
N ALA A 39 19.69 -8.53 -12.68
CA ALA A 39 19.11 -7.27 -12.27
C ALA A 39 18.55 -7.35 -10.83
N LEU A 40 18.80 -6.30 -10.04
CA LEU A 40 18.36 -6.19 -8.65
C LEU A 40 17.21 -5.19 -8.51
N GLY A 41 16.33 -5.46 -7.55
CA GLY A 41 15.31 -4.51 -7.12
C GLY A 41 14.87 -4.76 -5.69
N LEU A 42 13.98 -3.89 -5.24
CA LEU A 42 13.25 -3.96 -3.99
C LEU A 42 11.77 -4.21 -4.29
N TYR A 43 11.08 -4.86 -3.36
CA TYR A 43 9.63 -4.97 -3.41
C TYR A 43 9.02 -4.76 -2.03
N VAL A 44 7.75 -4.33 -2.02
CA VAL A 44 6.95 -4.21 -0.80
C VAL A 44 6.23 -5.56 -0.57
N PRO A 45 6.35 -6.16 0.62
CA PRO A 45 5.94 -7.55 0.85
C PRO A 45 4.43 -7.79 0.94
N GLY A 46 3.60 -6.76 0.80
CA GLY A 46 2.15 -6.80 0.86
C GLY A 46 1.54 -5.39 0.92
N ALA A 47 0.22 -5.29 1.09
CA ALA A 47 -0.50 -4.02 1.21
C ALA A 47 -1.02 -3.73 2.63
N GLY A 48 -1.03 -2.46 3.01
CA GLY A 48 -1.51 -1.98 4.30
C GLY A 48 -0.41 -1.86 5.36
N GLY A 49 -0.80 -1.61 6.61
CA GLY A 49 0.14 -1.26 7.69
C GLY A 49 0.87 -2.44 8.34
N GLN A 50 0.35 -3.66 8.17
CA GLN A 50 0.92 -4.89 8.72
C GLN A 50 1.20 -5.89 7.60
N ILE A 51 2.21 -6.73 7.79
CA ILE A 51 2.56 -7.83 6.89
C ILE A 51 2.96 -9.07 7.68
N SER A 52 2.81 -10.24 7.06
CA SER A 52 3.31 -11.51 7.58
C SER A 52 4.01 -12.30 6.48
N ARG A 53 4.88 -13.24 6.86
CA ARG A 53 5.49 -14.19 5.90
C ARG A 53 4.43 -14.94 5.09
N ALA A 54 3.35 -15.37 5.74
CA ALA A 54 2.26 -16.09 5.07
C ALA A 54 1.52 -15.24 4.03
N SER A 55 1.22 -13.97 4.34
CA SER A 55 0.59 -13.04 3.38
C SER A 55 1.49 -12.73 2.18
N THR A 56 2.80 -12.57 2.42
CA THR A 56 3.78 -12.34 1.35
C THR A 56 3.89 -13.54 0.42
N ILE A 57 3.97 -14.76 0.97
CA ILE A 57 3.96 -15.99 0.16
C ILE A 57 2.67 -16.08 -0.64
N ALA A 58 1.52 -15.85 -0.02
CA ALA A 58 0.23 -15.91 -0.71
C ALA A 58 0.16 -14.92 -1.88
N SER A 59 0.75 -13.73 -1.72
CA SER A 59 0.82 -12.69 -2.74
C SER A 59 1.77 -13.06 -3.88
N LEU A 60 2.97 -13.56 -3.58
CA LEU A 60 3.95 -14.02 -4.58
C LEU A 60 3.38 -15.16 -5.45
N VAL A 61 2.81 -16.18 -4.81
CA VAL A 61 2.26 -17.37 -5.49
C VAL A 61 1.13 -17.01 -6.45
N ARG A 62 0.32 -16.00 -6.12
CA ARG A 62 -0.90 -15.67 -6.85
C ARG A 62 -0.76 -14.47 -7.78
N GLY A 63 0.34 -13.71 -7.69
CA GLY A 63 0.49 -12.47 -8.44
C GLY A 63 -0.56 -11.42 -8.10
N LYS A 64 -1.00 -11.39 -6.83
CA LYS A 64 -2.06 -10.51 -6.33
C LYS A 64 -1.69 -9.96 -4.97
N VAL A 65 -2.31 -8.86 -4.56
CA VAL A 65 -2.18 -8.32 -3.20
C VAL A 65 -3.55 -8.14 -2.60
N GLU A 66 -3.65 -8.35 -1.30
CA GLU A 66 -4.79 -7.98 -0.49
C GLU A 66 -4.30 -7.11 0.67
N ASN A 67 -5.11 -6.11 1.05
CA ASN A 67 -4.79 -5.24 2.17
C ASN A 67 -4.82 -6.04 3.48
N SER A 68 -3.87 -5.79 4.38
CA SER A 68 -3.83 -6.41 5.71
C SER A 68 -5.10 -6.21 6.55
N LEU A 69 -5.84 -5.12 6.36
CA LEU A 69 -7.14 -4.90 7.01
C LEU A 69 -8.21 -5.91 6.56
N LEU A 70 -8.03 -6.54 5.40
CA LEU A 70 -8.92 -7.58 4.87
C LEU A 70 -8.37 -9.01 5.10
N GLY A 71 -7.31 -9.16 5.90
CA GLY A 71 -6.65 -10.44 6.16
C GLY A 71 -5.34 -10.64 5.38
N GLY A 72 -5.07 -9.82 4.36
CA GLY A 72 -3.80 -9.74 3.65
C GLY A 72 -3.42 -10.97 2.82
N LYS A 73 -4.34 -11.91 2.59
CA LYS A 73 -4.08 -13.17 1.86
C LYS A 73 -4.97 -13.21 0.62
N PRO A 74 -4.46 -12.79 -0.55
CA PRO A 74 -5.28 -12.74 -1.75
C PRO A 74 -5.83 -14.12 -2.12
N GLY A 75 -7.09 -14.14 -2.53
CA GLY A 75 -7.74 -15.34 -3.08
C GLY A 75 -7.28 -15.68 -4.50
N GLY A 76 -7.80 -16.78 -5.03
CA GLY A 76 -7.51 -17.25 -6.39
C GLY A 76 -6.49 -18.39 -6.46
N LYS A 77 -6.34 -18.94 -7.67
CA LYS A 77 -5.45 -20.08 -7.94
C LYS A 77 -3.97 -19.65 -7.92
N PRO A 78 -3.07 -20.44 -7.32
CA PRO A 78 -1.63 -20.31 -7.51
C PRO A 78 -1.24 -20.27 -8.99
N ILE A 79 -0.40 -19.31 -9.37
CA ILE A 79 0.20 -19.19 -10.70
C ILE A 79 1.72 -19.36 -10.67
N ALA A 80 2.34 -19.37 -9.48
CA ALA A 80 3.75 -19.63 -9.23
C ALA A 80 3.96 -20.59 -8.06
N GLU A 81 5.11 -21.25 -7.97
CA GLU A 81 5.55 -22.03 -6.80
C GLU A 81 6.71 -21.31 -6.11
N LEU A 82 6.85 -21.52 -4.80
CA LEU A 82 8.03 -21.07 -4.06
C LEU A 82 8.88 -22.26 -3.66
N HIS A 83 10.15 -22.23 -4.04
CA HIS A 83 11.14 -23.22 -3.64
C HIS A 83 12.19 -22.53 -2.75
N PHE A 84 12.59 -23.16 -1.66
CA PHE A 84 13.60 -22.60 -0.76
C PHE A 84 14.99 -23.07 -1.19
N GLY A 85 15.94 -22.13 -1.29
CA GLY A 85 17.32 -22.43 -1.68
C GLY A 85 17.68 -21.87 -3.06
N ILE A 86 18.68 -22.49 -3.68
CA ILE A 86 19.26 -22.06 -4.96
C ILE A 86 18.64 -22.90 -6.08
N ALA A 87 18.41 -22.28 -7.24
CA ALA A 87 17.90 -23.00 -8.40
C ALA A 87 18.86 -24.12 -8.85
N PRO A 88 18.35 -25.28 -9.30
CA PRO A 88 19.18 -26.35 -9.82
C PRO A 88 19.90 -25.91 -11.11
N ALA A 89 21.02 -26.57 -11.41
CA ALA A 89 21.71 -26.37 -12.68
C ALA A 89 20.77 -26.70 -13.86
N GLY A 90 20.71 -25.82 -14.85
CA GLY A 90 19.81 -25.95 -16.01
C GLY A 90 18.38 -25.45 -15.77
N ALA A 91 18.10 -24.75 -14.66
CA ALA A 91 16.82 -24.06 -14.48
C ALA A 91 16.53 -23.08 -15.63
N GLN A 92 15.28 -23.02 -16.06
CA GLN A 92 14.84 -22.12 -17.12
C GLN A 92 15.06 -20.66 -16.72
N LEU A 93 15.72 -19.89 -17.58
CA LEU A 93 15.99 -18.47 -17.36
C LEU A 93 14.80 -17.59 -17.81
N PRO A 94 14.57 -16.43 -17.15
CA PRO A 94 15.30 -15.95 -15.99
C PRO A 94 14.88 -16.65 -14.69
N VAL A 95 15.85 -16.83 -13.79
CA VAL A 95 15.61 -17.32 -12.43
C VAL A 95 15.33 -16.14 -11.51
N VAL A 96 14.28 -16.23 -10.69
CA VAL A 96 13.92 -15.17 -9.74
C VAL A 96 14.19 -15.60 -8.31
N TYR A 97 14.94 -14.76 -7.60
CA TYR A 97 15.21 -14.90 -6.17
C TYR A 97 14.55 -13.80 -5.36
N VAL A 98 13.92 -14.16 -4.24
CA VAL A 98 13.28 -13.22 -3.31
C VAL A 98 13.72 -13.44 -1.86
N GLN A 99 13.69 -12.38 -1.07
CA GLN A 99 13.84 -12.45 0.38
C GLN A 99 12.49 -12.27 1.06
N LEU A 100 12.10 -13.18 1.95
CA LEU A 100 10.84 -13.07 2.68
C LEU A 100 10.99 -12.28 3.99
N PRO A 101 9.91 -11.65 4.48
CA PRO A 101 9.86 -11.16 5.85
C PRO A 101 10.05 -12.31 6.86
N PRO A 102 10.54 -11.99 8.07
CA PRO A 102 10.63 -12.96 9.15
C PRO A 102 9.25 -13.52 9.52
N PRO A 103 9.18 -14.70 10.15
CA PRO A 103 7.93 -15.26 10.68
C PRO A 103 7.21 -14.28 11.62
N GLY A 104 5.89 -14.41 11.74
CA GLY A 104 5.04 -13.49 12.53
C GLY A 104 4.51 -12.28 11.76
N SER A 105 3.79 -11.40 12.48
CA SER A 105 3.25 -10.15 11.96
C SER A 105 4.16 -8.98 12.30
N HIS A 106 4.42 -8.11 11.32
CA HIS A 106 5.33 -6.97 11.45
C HIS A 106 4.76 -5.75 10.75
N HIS A 107 5.22 -4.57 11.16
CA HIS A 107 4.88 -3.32 10.46
C HIS A 107 5.42 -3.33 9.03
N ASN A 108 4.60 -2.88 8.08
CA ASN A 108 4.96 -2.82 6.67
C ASN A 108 5.83 -1.60 6.34
N THR A 109 7.05 -1.59 6.86
CA THR A 109 7.99 -0.46 6.72
C THR A 109 9.30 -0.84 6.06
N LYS A 110 9.55 -2.15 5.86
CA LYS A 110 10.76 -2.69 5.30
C LYS A 110 10.52 -3.21 3.90
N ARG A 111 11.40 -2.85 2.96
CA ARG A 111 11.44 -3.42 1.62
C ARG A 111 12.36 -4.64 1.58
N TYR A 112 12.04 -5.59 0.70
CA TYR A 112 12.78 -6.83 0.55
C TYR A 112 13.38 -6.92 -0.84
N ARG A 113 14.49 -7.64 -0.97
CA ARG A 113 15.20 -7.74 -2.24
C ARG A 113 14.57 -8.79 -3.16
N VAL A 114 14.61 -8.48 -4.44
CA VAL A 114 14.28 -9.40 -5.54
C VAL A 114 15.36 -9.30 -6.61
N VAL A 115 15.70 -10.45 -7.20
CA VAL A 115 16.75 -10.57 -8.23
C VAL A 115 16.24 -11.39 -9.39
N PHE A 116 16.47 -10.92 -10.60
CA PHE A 116 16.25 -11.67 -11.84
C PHE A 116 17.62 -12.00 -12.43
N VAL A 117 17.89 -13.28 -12.66
CA VAL A 117 19.18 -13.78 -13.17
C VAL A 117 18.98 -14.39 -14.54
N GLY A 118 19.79 -13.97 -15.52
CA GLY A 118 19.70 -14.40 -16.93
C GLY A 118 18.56 -13.75 -17.69
N GLY A 119 18.23 -14.28 -18.88
CA GLY A 119 17.10 -13.82 -19.69
C GLY A 119 17.19 -12.35 -20.15
N GLY A 120 18.42 -11.82 -20.27
CA GLY A 120 18.67 -10.41 -20.64
C GLY A 120 18.53 -9.40 -19.50
N TYR A 121 18.26 -9.85 -18.26
CA TYR A 121 18.15 -8.97 -17.10
C TYR A 121 19.52 -8.49 -16.65
N ARG A 122 19.74 -7.17 -16.65
CA ARG A 122 20.99 -6.54 -16.20
C ARG A 122 20.75 -5.21 -15.49
N GLY A 123 21.43 -4.98 -14.37
CA GLY A 123 21.45 -3.70 -13.65
C GLY A 123 20.31 -3.58 -12.63
N ILE A 124 19.44 -2.59 -12.80
CA ILE A 124 18.34 -2.31 -11.87
C ILE A 124 16.99 -2.71 -12.46
N LEU A 125 16.11 -3.28 -11.62
CA LEU A 125 14.74 -3.62 -12.01
C LEU A 125 13.86 -2.37 -12.13
N THR A 126 12.96 -2.41 -13.10
CA THR A 126 11.91 -1.41 -13.31
C THR A 126 10.56 -2.11 -13.44
N SER A 127 9.49 -1.47 -12.98
CA SER A 127 8.11 -1.98 -13.15
C SER A 127 7.21 -0.89 -13.72
N GLY A 128 6.40 -1.26 -14.70
CA GLY A 128 5.35 -0.39 -15.24
C GLY A 128 4.26 -0.04 -14.21
N SER A 129 4.04 -0.92 -13.23
CA SER A 129 3.04 -0.75 -12.17
C SER A 129 3.52 0.18 -11.06
N THR A 130 4.81 0.17 -10.74
CA THR A 130 5.35 1.05 -9.69
C THR A 130 5.81 2.40 -10.24
N ARG A 131 6.40 2.41 -11.43
CA ARG A 131 7.06 3.57 -12.04
C ARG A 131 8.10 4.24 -11.14
N ILE A 132 8.67 3.48 -10.21
CA ILE A 132 9.75 3.89 -9.33
C ILE A 132 10.94 3.01 -9.65
N ARG A 133 12.05 3.64 -10.06
CA ARG A 133 13.27 2.91 -10.41
C ARG A 133 13.74 2.07 -9.23
N GLY A 134 13.97 0.77 -9.44
CA GLY A 134 14.44 -0.14 -8.39
C GLY A 134 13.37 -0.67 -7.44
N LEU A 135 12.10 -0.25 -7.57
CA LEU A 135 10.98 -0.80 -6.80
C LEU A 135 10.03 -1.55 -7.73
N VAL A 136 9.67 -2.79 -7.39
CA VAL A 136 8.68 -3.58 -8.14
C VAL A 136 7.51 -3.96 -7.24
N SER A 137 6.34 -4.17 -7.84
CA SER A 137 5.17 -4.67 -7.12
C SER A 137 5.30 -6.18 -6.92
N ILE A 138 5.01 -6.66 -5.72
CA ILE A 138 4.94 -8.10 -5.44
C ILE A 138 3.93 -8.83 -6.32
N ALA A 139 2.85 -8.15 -6.72
CA ALA A 139 1.85 -8.71 -7.61
C ALA A 139 2.36 -8.87 -9.05
N ASP A 140 3.40 -8.16 -9.47
CA ASP A 140 3.92 -8.26 -10.83
C ASP A 140 4.95 -9.40 -10.99
N ILE A 141 5.50 -9.94 -9.88
CA ILE A 141 6.63 -10.90 -9.93
C ILE A 141 6.22 -12.19 -10.64
N ALA A 142 5.18 -12.88 -10.14
CA ALA A 142 4.72 -14.12 -10.75
C ALA A 142 4.13 -13.92 -12.16
N PRO A 143 3.26 -12.92 -12.42
CA PRO A 143 2.76 -12.65 -13.77
C PRO A 143 3.88 -12.34 -14.77
N SER A 144 4.91 -11.61 -14.38
CA SER A 144 6.06 -11.34 -15.27
C SER A 144 6.77 -12.64 -15.67
N LEU A 145 6.87 -13.63 -14.77
CA LEU A 145 7.44 -14.93 -15.09
C LEU A 145 6.55 -15.77 -16.01
N VAL A 146 5.22 -15.68 -15.83
CA VAL A 146 4.25 -16.29 -16.76
C VAL A 146 4.41 -15.67 -18.15
N ASP A 147 4.46 -14.35 -18.26
CA ASP A 147 4.62 -13.65 -19.53
C ASP A 147 5.92 -14.02 -20.24
N LEU A 148 7.03 -14.08 -19.51
CA LEU A 148 8.33 -14.50 -20.05
C LEU A 148 8.29 -15.92 -20.63
N ARG A 149 7.62 -16.86 -19.96
CA ARG A 149 7.48 -18.24 -20.45
C ARG A 149 6.60 -18.33 -21.69
N GLU A 150 5.59 -17.47 -21.77
CA GLU A 150 4.65 -17.43 -22.89
C GLU A 150 5.13 -16.52 -24.03
N GLY A 151 6.39 -16.03 -23.97
CA GLY A 151 6.98 -15.18 -25.01
C GLY A 151 6.36 -13.78 -25.09
N ARG A 152 5.62 -13.36 -24.05
CA ARG A 152 5.02 -12.05 -23.94
C ARG A 152 5.96 -11.05 -23.28
N THR A 153 5.59 -9.79 -23.40
CA THR A 153 6.33 -8.69 -22.80
C THR A 153 6.00 -8.57 -21.31
N PRO A 154 6.96 -8.77 -20.39
CA PRO A 154 6.70 -8.70 -18.96
C PRO A 154 6.53 -7.26 -18.45
N THR A 155 5.81 -7.12 -17.34
CA THR A 155 5.65 -5.85 -16.61
C THR A 155 6.93 -5.42 -15.90
N ILE A 156 7.64 -6.37 -15.29
CA ILE A 156 8.97 -6.14 -14.71
C ILE A 156 10.01 -6.25 -15.82
N ARG A 157 10.91 -5.27 -15.89
CA ARG A 157 12.04 -5.23 -16.83
C ARG A 157 13.31 -4.83 -16.09
N SER A 158 14.42 -4.71 -16.81
CA SER A 158 15.66 -4.18 -16.27
C SER A 158 16.23 -3.06 -17.12
N ARG A 159 17.04 -2.20 -16.49
CA ARG A 159 17.84 -1.18 -17.15
C ARG A 159 19.28 -1.25 -16.65
N ALA A 160 20.23 -1.03 -17.55
CA ALA A 160 21.64 -0.88 -17.18
C ALA A 160 21.80 0.21 -16.11
N ASP A 161 22.67 -0.07 -15.15
CA ASP A 161 22.88 0.80 -14.01
C ASP A 161 24.31 0.66 -13.47
N ASN A 162 24.87 1.77 -13.02
CA ASN A 162 26.29 1.88 -12.66
C ASN A 162 26.56 1.35 -11.25
N ASP A 163 25.68 1.66 -10.29
CA ASP A 163 25.81 1.22 -8.89
C ASP A 163 24.44 0.89 -8.29
N THR A 164 23.89 -0.24 -8.70
CA THR A 164 22.55 -0.68 -8.28
C THR A 164 22.43 -0.91 -6.79
N THR A 165 23.50 -1.34 -6.13
CA THR A 165 23.43 -1.58 -4.69
C THR A 165 23.32 -0.28 -3.91
N LYS A 166 24.06 0.76 -4.33
CA LYS A 166 23.96 2.09 -3.74
C LYS A 166 22.59 2.71 -4.01
N ASP A 167 22.12 2.66 -5.25
CA ASP A 167 20.86 3.29 -5.64
C ASP A 167 19.66 2.65 -4.94
N LEU A 168 19.62 1.33 -4.81
CA LEU A 168 18.58 0.65 -4.04
C LEU A 168 18.65 0.99 -2.54
N ARG A 169 19.86 1.18 -1.99
CA ARG A 169 20.03 1.60 -0.59
C ARG A 169 19.52 3.02 -0.39
N GLU A 170 19.83 3.95 -1.29
CA GLU A 170 19.35 5.33 -1.22
C GLU A 170 17.82 5.40 -1.35
N LEU A 171 17.24 4.62 -2.26
CA LEU A 171 15.79 4.49 -2.41
C LEU A 171 15.14 3.97 -1.11
N ASP A 172 15.66 2.90 -0.52
CA ASP A 172 15.09 2.34 0.71
C ASP A 172 15.20 3.30 1.90
N VAL A 173 16.33 4.00 2.02
CA VAL A 173 16.51 5.04 3.06
C VAL A 173 15.49 6.17 2.85
N ARG A 174 15.31 6.62 1.61
CA ARG A 174 14.35 7.69 1.29
C ARG A 174 12.92 7.28 1.61
N LEU A 175 12.48 6.10 1.16
CA LEU A 175 11.14 5.58 1.45
C LEU A 175 10.90 5.41 2.97
N THR A 176 11.92 4.96 3.72
CA THR A 176 11.82 4.80 5.18
C THR A 176 11.65 6.14 5.90
N ARG A 177 12.44 7.14 5.51
CA ARG A 177 12.36 8.49 6.09
C ARG A 177 11.04 9.17 5.75
N VAL A 178 10.64 9.12 4.48
CA VAL A 178 9.36 9.68 4.03
C VAL A 178 8.18 9.04 4.77
N HIS A 179 8.19 7.71 4.96
CA HIS A 179 7.17 7.02 5.74
C HIS A 179 7.07 7.57 7.18
N LYS A 180 8.22 7.73 7.87
CA LYS A 180 8.28 8.24 9.24
C LYS A 180 7.78 9.69 9.36
N ASP A 181 8.12 10.53 8.39
CA ASP A 181 7.87 11.96 8.44
C ASP A 181 6.44 12.33 7.95
N ARG A 182 5.76 11.41 7.28
CA ARG A 182 4.45 11.65 6.64
C ARG A 182 3.35 12.05 7.61
N GLY A 183 3.25 11.39 8.77
CA GLY A 183 2.23 11.74 9.77
C GLY A 183 2.40 13.19 10.28
N TRP A 184 3.65 13.56 10.58
CA TRP A 184 4.00 14.90 11.06
C TRP A 184 3.82 15.99 10.02
N THR A 185 4.06 15.69 8.75
CA THR A 185 3.89 16.65 7.67
C THR A 185 2.43 16.84 7.28
N LEU A 186 1.61 15.78 7.33
CA LEU A 186 0.15 15.91 7.23
C LEU A 186 -0.40 16.77 8.38
N ALA A 187 0.07 16.53 9.59
CA ALA A 187 -0.23 17.35 10.76
C ALA A 187 0.10 18.83 10.51
N VAL A 188 1.33 19.11 10.06
CA VAL A 188 1.78 20.47 9.74
C VAL A 188 0.95 21.12 8.66
N VAL A 189 0.56 20.41 7.60
CA VAL A 189 -0.30 20.94 6.54
C VAL A 189 -1.70 21.23 7.06
N ALA A 190 -2.27 20.35 7.88
CA ALA A 190 -3.56 20.57 8.52
C ALA A 190 -3.54 21.80 9.44
N LEU A 191 -2.48 21.95 10.24
CA LEU A 191 -2.27 23.11 11.12
C LEU A 191 -2.03 24.40 10.33
N ALA A 192 -1.23 24.35 9.26
CA ALA A 192 -1.01 25.49 8.39
C ALA A 192 -2.31 25.94 7.72
N LEU A 193 -3.12 24.99 7.24
CA LEU A 193 -4.43 25.27 6.66
C LEU A 193 -5.35 25.92 7.70
N ALA A 194 -5.45 25.34 8.90
CA ALA A 194 -6.25 25.89 9.99
C ALA A 194 -5.80 27.30 10.40
N ALA A 195 -4.49 27.51 10.56
CA ALA A 195 -3.90 28.80 10.88
C ALA A 195 -4.16 29.82 9.76
N LEU A 196 -4.03 29.45 8.49
CA LEU A 196 -4.38 30.31 7.36
C LEU A 196 -5.88 30.63 7.34
N ALA A 197 -6.75 29.67 7.64
CA ALA A 197 -8.20 29.91 7.71
C ALA A 197 -8.57 30.94 8.78
N LEU A 198 -7.84 30.96 9.91
CA LEU A 198 -8.04 31.92 11.01
C LEU A 198 -7.39 33.29 10.72
N LEU A 199 -6.13 33.29 10.27
CA LEU A 199 -5.27 34.49 10.22
C LEU A 199 -5.24 35.16 8.85
N ARG A 200 -5.33 34.38 7.77
CA ARG A 200 -5.25 34.85 6.38
C ARG A 200 -6.29 34.12 5.51
N PRO A 201 -7.61 34.31 5.74
CA PRO A 201 -8.67 33.56 5.05
C PRO A 201 -8.56 33.56 3.51
N ARG A 202 -8.02 34.63 2.92
CA ARG A 202 -7.76 34.73 1.48
C ARG A 202 -6.79 33.67 0.95
N ALA A 203 -5.81 33.28 1.77
CA ALA A 203 -4.78 32.31 1.44
C ALA A 203 -5.20 30.86 1.75
N ALA A 204 -6.13 30.66 2.69
CA ALA A 204 -6.51 29.34 3.19
C ALA A 204 -6.97 28.37 2.09
N VAL A 205 -7.71 28.86 1.08
CA VAL A 205 -8.19 28.05 -0.05
C VAL A 205 -7.07 27.51 -0.94
N LEU A 206 -5.88 28.12 -0.92
CA LEU A 206 -4.71 27.64 -1.67
C LEU A 206 -3.80 26.73 -0.84
N ALA A 207 -4.06 26.55 0.46
CA ALA A 207 -3.15 25.82 1.35
C ALA A 207 -2.88 24.39 0.89
N GLY A 208 -3.89 23.68 0.37
CA GLY A 208 -3.71 22.33 -0.16
C GLY A 208 -2.78 22.27 -1.38
N ALA A 209 -3.05 23.09 -2.41
CA ALA A 209 -2.19 23.17 -3.61
C ALA A 209 -0.76 23.65 -3.27
N ALA A 210 -0.65 24.61 -2.35
CA ALA A 210 0.63 25.10 -1.83
C ALA A 210 1.40 24.00 -1.08
N GLY A 211 0.71 23.19 -0.26
CA GLY A 211 1.28 22.04 0.43
C GLY A 211 1.76 20.96 -0.54
N VAL A 212 0.97 20.62 -1.56
CA VAL A 212 1.41 19.70 -2.62
C VAL A 212 2.66 20.23 -3.32
N THR A 213 2.67 21.52 -3.69
CA THR A 213 3.82 22.16 -4.31
C THR A 213 5.06 22.11 -3.41
N ALA A 214 4.91 22.45 -2.13
CA ALA A 214 5.99 22.37 -1.14
C ALA A 214 6.54 20.95 -1.00
N SER A 215 5.66 19.95 -0.97
CA SER A 215 6.04 18.53 -0.92
C SER A 215 6.83 18.10 -2.15
N LEU A 216 6.45 18.57 -3.35
CA LEU A 216 7.15 18.26 -4.59
C LEU A 216 8.53 18.95 -4.64
N LEU A 217 8.62 20.21 -4.20
CA LEU A 217 9.90 20.94 -4.12
C LEU A 217 10.87 20.27 -3.14
N LEU A 218 10.39 19.82 -1.99
CA LEU A 218 11.18 19.05 -1.03
C LEU A 218 11.64 17.71 -1.60
N SER A 219 10.74 17.00 -2.32
CA SER A 219 11.08 15.76 -3.02
C SER A 219 12.15 15.99 -4.09
N TRP A 220 12.04 17.07 -4.86
CA TRP A 220 12.97 17.43 -5.92
C TRP A 220 14.35 17.77 -5.34
N ALA A 221 14.39 18.50 -4.22
CA ALA A 221 15.61 18.82 -3.49
C ALA A 221 16.24 17.62 -2.77
N GLY A 222 15.62 16.43 -2.80
CA GLY A 222 16.09 15.25 -2.06
C GLY A 222 16.03 15.41 -0.54
N ALA A 223 15.22 16.35 -0.04
CA ALA A 223 15.11 16.64 1.38
C ALA A 223 14.39 15.52 2.11
N THR A 224 15.13 14.77 2.93
CA THR A 224 14.60 13.62 3.71
C THR A 224 14.85 13.74 5.21
N ARG A 225 15.47 14.83 5.66
CA ARG A 225 15.77 15.04 7.09
C ARG A 225 14.56 15.66 7.77
N PHE A 226 14.00 14.97 8.77
CA PHE A 226 12.82 15.41 9.55
C PHE A 226 12.86 16.91 9.94
N TRP A 227 13.95 17.34 10.59
CA TRP A 227 14.14 18.71 11.08
C TRP A 227 14.23 19.77 9.98
N LEU A 228 14.45 19.37 8.73
CA LEU A 228 14.38 20.24 7.57
C LEU A 228 12.99 20.17 6.93
N VAL A 229 12.51 18.96 6.67
CA VAL A 229 11.25 18.70 5.96
C VAL A 229 10.07 19.36 6.65
N VAL A 230 9.92 19.17 7.96
CA VAL A 230 8.77 19.68 8.73
C VAL A 230 8.66 21.22 8.70
N PRO A 231 9.67 22.00 9.14
CA PRO A 231 9.55 23.46 9.13
C PRO A 231 9.53 24.07 7.73
N VAL A 232 10.30 23.51 6.79
CA VAL A 232 10.30 24.01 5.40
C VAL A 232 8.95 23.73 4.73
N MET A 233 8.34 22.57 4.99
CA MET A 233 6.98 22.27 4.53
C MET A 233 5.98 23.30 5.04
N ALA A 234 6.01 23.62 6.34
CA ALA A 234 5.15 24.64 6.94
C ALA A 234 5.36 26.02 6.28
N ALA A 235 6.62 26.45 6.21
CA ALA A 235 7.01 27.75 5.68
C ALA A 235 6.62 27.90 4.20
N LEU A 236 6.98 26.93 3.35
CA LEU A 236 6.65 26.95 1.93
C LEU A 236 5.14 26.92 1.71
N THR A 237 4.39 26.11 2.46
CA THR A 237 2.92 26.06 2.36
C THR A 237 2.31 27.44 2.63
N VAL A 238 2.74 28.10 3.71
CA VAL A 238 2.24 29.44 4.08
C VAL A 238 2.68 30.50 3.06
N VAL A 239 3.94 30.51 2.65
CA VAL A 239 4.49 31.49 1.70
C VAL A 239 3.82 31.36 0.33
N LEU A 240 3.71 30.15 -0.21
CA LEU A 240 3.09 29.91 -1.52
C LEU A 240 1.60 30.24 -1.51
N ALA A 241 0.87 29.83 -0.46
CA ALA A 241 -0.56 30.13 -0.32
C ALA A 241 -0.81 31.64 -0.20
N THR A 242 0.00 32.34 0.59
CA THR A 242 -0.12 33.80 0.76
C THR A 242 0.24 34.55 -0.53
N ALA A 243 1.35 34.19 -1.19
CA ALA A 243 1.76 34.77 -2.46
C ALA A 243 0.71 34.55 -3.56
N GLY A 244 0.20 33.32 -3.72
CA GLY A 244 -0.82 32.99 -4.71
C GLY A 244 -2.17 33.68 -4.48
N SER A 245 -2.46 34.07 -3.23
CA SER A 245 -3.69 34.78 -2.85
C SER A 245 -3.59 36.31 -2.88
N TRP A 246 -2.45 36.87 -3.30
CA TRP A 246 -2.20 38.31 -3.29
C TRP A 246 -3.29 39.12 -4.03
N ARG A 247 -3.79 38.61 -5.16
CA ARG A 247 -4.92 39.18 -5.91
C ARG A 247 -6.00 38.13 -6.14
N ARG A 248 -7.19 38.32 -5.57
CA ARG A 248 -8.34 37.41 -5.71
C ARG A 248 -8.66 37.06 -7.16
N ARG A 249 -8.61 38.04 -8.08
CA ARG A 249 -8.89 37.82 -9.52
C ARG A 249 -7.86 36.93 -10.24
N ARG A 250 -6.66 36.72 -9.67
CA ARG A 250 -5.62 35.86 -10.23
C ARG A 250 -5.74 34.39 -9.80
N LEU A 251 -6.64 34.07 -8.87
CA LEU A 251 -6.84 32.69 -8.41
C LEU A 251 -7.17 31.69 -9.55
N PRO A 252 -8.10 31.98 -10.48
CA PRO A 252 -8.40 31.05 -11.57
C PRO A 252 -7.19 30.66 -12.45
N PRO A 253 -6.41 31.60 -13.02
CA PRO A 253 -5.23 31.22 -13.80
C PRO A 253 -4.12 30.58 -12.97
N ILE A 254 -3.96 30.94 -11.69
CA ILE A 254 -2.97 30.30 -10.80
C ILE A 254 -3.32 28.82 -10.58
N VAL A 255 -4.57 28.52 -10.27
CA VAL A 255 -5.02 27.13 -10.06
C VAL A 255 -4.96 26.34 -11.36
N ALA A 256 -5.33 26.93 -12.49
CA ALA A 256 -5.16 26.29 -13.80
C ALA A 256 -3.68 25.97 -14.11
N ALA A 257 -2.77 26.92 -13.86
CA ALA A 257 -1.34 26.71 -14.06
C ALA A 257 -0.78 25.62 -13.13
N PHE A 258 -1.22 25.60 -11.86
CA PHE A 258 -0.87 24.54 -10.91
C PHE A 258 -1.35 23.17 -11.40
N LEU A 259 -2.61 23.02 -11.79
CA LEU A 259 -3.17 21.75 -12.26
C LEU A 259 -2.45 21.26 -13.53
N LEU A 260 -2.16 22.17 -14.47
CA LEU A 260 -1.40 21.84 -15.66
C LEU A 260 0.01 21.35 -15.32
N ALA A 261 0.76 22.12 -14.53
CA ALA A 261 2.11 21.74 -14.11
C ALA A 261 2.13 20.42 -13.33
N PHE A 262 1.15 20.23 -12.43
CA PHE A 262 1.04 19.00 -11.65
C PHE A 262 0.70 17.80 -12.53
N THR A 263 -0.19 17.95 -13.50
CA THR A 263 -0.52 16.89 -14.48
C THR A 263 0.70 16.50 -15.31
N ILE A 264 1.45 17.48 -15.81
CA ILE A 264 2.69 17.24 -16.56
C ILE A 264 3.69 16.48 -15.68
N LEU A 265 3.87 16.90 -14.44
CA LEU A 265 4.76 16.25 -13.48
C LEU A 265 4.35 14.79 -13.22
N LEU A 266 3.07 14.53 -12.98
CA LEU A 266 2.56 13.17 -12.77
C LEU A 266 2.76 12.25 -13.98
N ALA A 267 2.74 12.81 -15.19
CA ALA A 267 2.93 12.06 -16.43
C ALA A 267 4.40 11.85 -16.80
N VAL A 268 5.26 12.83 -16.55
CA VAL A 268 6.67 12.82 -16.95
C VAL A 268 7.58 12.23 -15.88
N ASP A 269 7.34 12.57 -14.61
CA ASP A 269 8.13 12.12 -13.47
C ASP A 269 7.21 11.67 -12.31
N PRO A 270 6.51 10.54 -12.46
CA PRO A 270 5.67 9.99 -11.41
C PRO A 270 6.47 9.61 -10.16
N GLU A 271 7.76 9.32 -10.30
CA GLU A 271 8.65 8.96 -9.18
C GLU A 271 8.80 10.14 -8.22
N LEU A 272 8.98 11.36 -8.73
CA LEU A 272 9.08 12.57 -7.91
C LEU A 272 7.88 12.77 -6.99
N ASN A 273 6.66 12.58 -7.51
CA ASN A 273 5.43 12.63 -6.71
C ASN A 273 5.33 11.45 -5.75
N SER A 274 5.71 10.25 -6.18
CA SER A 274 5.61 9.04 -5.35
C SER A 274 6.54 9.06 -4.13
N LEU A 275 7.71 9.68 -4.30
CA LEU A 275 8.69 9.91 -3.24
C LEU A 275 8.45 11.20 -2.44
N ALA A 276 7.46 11.99 -2.84
CA ALA A 276 7.05 13.17 -2.10
C ALA A 276 6.31 12.76 -0.81
N VAL A 277 6.42 13.60 0.20
CA VAL A 277 5.86 13.32 1.52
C VAL A 277 4.32 13.23 1.49
N LEU A 278 3.65 14.11 0.75
CA LEU A 278 2.22 14.05 0.46
C LEU A 278 1.86 13.15 -0.75
N GLY A 279 2.80 12.39 -1.28
CA GLY A 279 2.66 11.59 -2.50
C GLY A 279 1.82 10.30 -2.40
N ALA A 280 1.96 9.44 -3.41
CA ALA A 280 1.17 8.23 -3.63
C ALA A 280 1.28 7.10 -2.58
N ARG A 281 2.23 7.18 -1.64
CA ARG A 281 2.47 6.19 -0.56
C ARG A 281 2.93 4.78 -1.00
N PRO A 282 4.00 4.68 -1.82
CA PRO A 282 4.49 3.39 -2.32
C PRO A 282 4.95 2.43 -1.21
N ASP A 283 5.36 2.97 -0.06
CA ASP A 283 5.88 2.22 1.09
C ASP A 283 4.88 1.22 1.69
N GLY A 284 3.57 1.47 1.58
CA GLY A 284 2.53 0.59 2.10
C GLY A 284 1.98 -0.41 1.09
N GLY A 285 2.52 -0.47 -0.14
CA GLY A 285 2.19 -1.46 -1.16
C GLY A 285 0.78 -1.39 -1.77
N GLY A 286 -0.01 -0.36 -1.43
CA GLY A 286 -1.37 -0.15 -1.95
C GLY A 286 -1.42 0.70 -3.23
N ARG A 287 -0.70 1.83 -3.25
CA ARG A 287 -0.62 2.72 -4.41
C ARG A 287 0.81 3.19 -4.59
N PHE A 288 1.36 3.03 -5.80
CA PHE A 288 2.76 3.36 -6.06
C PHE A 288 2.96 4.74 -6.68
N TYR A 289 2.03 5.21 -7.52
CA TYR A 289 2.08 6.52 -8.17
C TYR A 289 0.68 7.15 -8.30
N GLY A 290 0.62 8.41 -8.71
CA GLY A 290 -0.62 9.18 -8.89
C GLY A 290 -1.08 9.95 -7.65
N ILE A 291 -2.36 10.29 -7.64
CA ILE A 291 -2.98 11.09 -6.58
C ILE A 291 -3.65 10.16 -5.57
N GLY A 292 -3.37 10.35 -4.28
CA GLY A 292 -4.10 9.66 -3.21
C GLY A 292 -5.25 10.51 -2.66
N ASN A 293 -6.18 9.87 -1.95
CA ASN A 293 -7.39 10.49 -1.41
C ASN A 293 -7.14 11.76 -0.58
N GLN A 294 -6.00 11.87 0.13
CA GLN A 294 -5.66 13.07 0.89
C GLN A 294 -5.35 14.26 -0.02
N VAL A 295 -4.52 14.04 -1.05
CA VAL A 295 -4.18 15.08 -2.02
C VAL A 295 -5.41 15.47 -2.82
N GLU A 296 -6.20 14.49 -3.26
CA GLU A 296 -7.50 14.72 -3.89
C GLU A 296 -8.37 15.69 -3.07
N THR A 297 -8.55 15.40 -1.78
CA THR A 297 -9.36 16.23 -0.88
C THR A 297 -8.75 17.62 -0.67
N LEU A 298 -7.43 17.72 -0.53
CA LEU A 298 -6.70 18.99 -0.39
C LEU A 298 -6.80 19.89 -1.64
N LEU A 299 -7.01 19.30 -2.82
CA LEU A 299 -7.14 20.03 -4.08
C LEU A 299 -8.57 20.51 -4.37
N LEU A 300 -9.59 20.07 -3.62
CA LEU A 300 -10.96 20.54 -3.79
C LEU A 300 -11.13 22.05 -3.48
N PRO A 301 -10.69 22.59 -2.32
CA PRO A 301 -10.84 24.01 -2.02
C PRO A 301 -10.26 24.98 -3.07
N PRO A 302 -9.02 24.80 -3.57
CA PRO A 302 -8.48 25.72 -4.56
C PRO A 302 -9.26 25.67 -5.87
N VAL A 303 -9.68 24.49 -6.31
CA VAL A 303 -10.49 24.31 -7.53
C VAL A 303 -11.87 24.97 -7.39
N LEU A 304 -12.58 24.71 -6.29
CA LEU A 304 -13.89 25.29 -6.04
C LEU A 304 -13.82 26.82 -5.90
N ALA A 305 -12.82 27.34 -5.20
CA ALA A 305 -12.63 28.79 -5.06
C ALA A 305 -12.28 29.45 -6.40
N ALA A 306 -11.43 28.82 -7.22
CA ALA A 306 -11.08 29.32 -8.54
C ALA A 306 -12.29 29.39 -9.47
N VAL A 307 -13.12 28.35 -9.51
CA VAL A 307 -14.36 28.35 -10.31
C VAL A 307 -15.36 29.36 -9.76
N ALA A 308 -15.50 29.50 -8.44
CA ALA A 308 -16.41 30.47 -7.84
C ALA A 308 -16.04 31.93 -8.16
N ILE A 309 -14.75 32.27 -8.20
CA ILE A 309 -14.27 33.60 -8.63
C ILE A 309 -14.40 33.77 -10.13
N GLY A 310 -14.05 32.73 -10.87
CA GLY A 310 -14.04 32.76 -12.32
C GLY A 310 -15.44 32.79 -12.92
N GLY A 311 -16.44 32.26 -12.22
CA GLY A 311 -17.79 32.03 -12.72
C GLY A 311 -17.86 30.91 -13.75
N THR A 312 -18.99 30.80 -14.44
CA THR A 312 -19.26 29.72 -15.42
C THR A 312 -18.21 29.64 -16.54
N ARG A 313 -17.58 30.77 -16.91
CA ARG A 313 -16.48 30.80 -17.91
C ARG A 313 -15.26 29.98 -17.51
N TRP A 314 -14.99 29.82 -16.21
CA TRP A 314 -13.85 29.05 -15.70
C TRP A 314 -14.24 27.64 -15.23
N LEU A 315 -15.54 27.34 -15.14
CA LEU A 315 -16.05 26.03 -14.76
C LEU A 315 -15.53 24.92 -15.69
N LEU A 316 -15.67 25.12 -17.01
CA LEU A 316 -15.20 24.15 -18.00
C LEU A 316 -13.67 24.00 -18.06
N PRO A 317 -12.86 25.06 -18.21
CA PRO A 317 -11.41 24.89 -18.33
C PRO A 317 -10.76 24.35 -17.05
N ILE A 318 -11.13 24.85 -15.87
CA ILE A 318 -10.59 24.31 -14.60
C ILE A 318 -11.15 22.93 -14.33
N GLY A 319 -12.44 22.71 -14.62
CA GLY A 319 -13.06 21.40 -14.46
C GLY A 319 -12.41 20.34 -15.32
N ALA A 320 -12.20 20.62 -16.60
CA ALA A 320 -11.51 19.72 -17.52
C ALA A 320 -10.08 19.43 -17.05
N LEU A 321 -9.31 20.45 -16.65
CA LEU A 321 -7.97 20.26 -16.10
C LEU A 321 -8.00 19.38 -14.86
N ALA A 322 -8.87 19.67 -13.88
CA ALA A 322 -8.96 18.89 -12.65
C ALA A 322 -9.36 17.42 -12.91
N LEU A 323 -10.33 17.19 -13.80
CA LEU A 323 -10.75 15.84 -14.18
C LEU A 323 -9.64 15.07 -14.92
N VAL A 324 -8.85 15.73 -15.77
CA VAL A 324 -7.68 15.12 -16.41
C VAL A 324 -6.58 14.83 -15.38
N THR A 325 -6.28 15.78 -14.50
CA THR A 325 -5.27 15.62 -13.44
C THR A 325 -5.55 14.39 -12.56
N VAL A 326 -6.83 14.15 -12.25
CA VAL A 326 -7.25 13.06 -11.35
C VAL A 326 -7.58 11.76 -12.10
N GLY A 327 -8.18 11.84 -13.29
CA GLY A 327 -8.73 10.68 -14.00
C GLY A 327 -7.84 10.07 -15.08
N TRP A 328 -6.75 10.71 -15.49
CA TRP A 328 -5.91 10.23 -16.59
C TRP A 328 -4.99 9.07 -16.17
N SER A 329 -5.06 7.91 -16.83
CA SER A 329 -4.25 6.72 -16.48
C SER A 329 -2.75 7.00 -16.41
N LYS A 330 -2.21 7.81 -17.34
CA LYS A 330 -0.77 8.15 -17.33
C LYS A 330 -0.35 8.95 -16.11
N ALA A 331 -1.23 9.79 -15.56
CA ALA A 331 -1.00 10.53 -14.33
C ALA A 331 -1.26 9.70 -13.06
N GLY A 332 -1.74 8.45 -13.19
CA GLY A 332 -2.12 7.58 -12.08
C GLY A 332 -3.57 7.79 -11.67
N ALA A 333 -4.47 7.45 -12.60
CA ALA A 333 -5.91 7.63 -12.48
C ALA A 333 -6.48 7.19 -11.12
N ASP A 334 -7.28 8.07 -10.54
CA ASP A 334 -8.17 7.79 -9.43
C ASP A 334 -9.63 7.89 -9.88
N GLY A 335 -10.26 6.74 -10.08
CA GLY A 335 -11.67 6.67 -10.47
C GLY A 335 -12.61 7.28 -9.41
N GLY A 336 -12.28 7.12 -8.13
CA GLY A 336 -13.04 7.72 -7.03
C GLY A 336 -12.92 9.24 -7.07
N GLY A 337 -11.69 9.73 -7.18
CA GLY A 337 -11.44 11.16 -7.30
C GLY A 337 -12.08 11.81 -8.53
N LEU A 338 -12.12 11.12 -9.67
CA LEU A 338 -12.80 11.62 -10.88
C LEU A 338 -14.29 11.90 -10.59
N VAL A 339 -14.97 10.96 -9.92
CA VAL A 339 -16.39 11.09 -9.55
C VAL A 339 -16.58 12.20 -8.51
N VAL A 340 -15.69 12.31 -7.52
CA VAL A 340 -15.73 13.36 -6.48
C VAL A 340 -15.61 14.75 -7.09
N PHE A 341 -14.60 14.99 -7.93
CA PHE A 341 -14.40 16.29 -8.59
C PHE A 341 -15.55 16.63 -9.53
N ALA A 342 -16.02 15.66 -10.33
CA ALA A 342 -17.16 15.86 -11.23
C ALA A 342 -18.42 16.25 -10.46
N ALA A 343 -18.74 15.56 -9.36
CA ALA A 343 -19.90 15.86 -8.51
C ALA A 343 -19.79 17.25 -7.85
N ALA A 344 -18.62 17.60 -7.33
CA ALA A 344 -18.37 18.90 -6.71
C ALA A 344 -18.58 20.05 -7.72
N LEU A 345 -17.97 19.93 -8.91
CA LEU A 345 -18.06 20.93 -9.98
C LEU A 345 -19.48 21.02 -10.56
N ALA A 346 -20.19 19.90 -10.68
CA ALA A 346 -21.58 19.85 -11.12
C ALA A 346 -22.49 20.64 -10.16
N VAL A 347 -22.38 20.40 -8.85
CA VAL A 347 -23.14 21.16 -7.84
C VAL A 347 -22.76 22.62 -7.81
N LEU A 348 -21.46 22.94 -7.86
CA LEU A 348 -21.01 24.32 -7.91
C LEU A 348 -21.58 25.03 -9.15
N GLY A 349 -21.56 24.38 -10.31
CA GLY A 349 -22.11 24.91 -11.55
C GLY A 349 -23.61 25.19 -11.47
N VAL A 350 -24.41 24.32 -10.83
CA VAL A 350 -25.84 24.57 -10.60
C VAL A 350 -26.05 25.76 -9.66
N ARG A 351 -25.26 25.82 -8.58
CA ARG A 351 -25.36 26.89 -7.58
C ARG A 351 -24.92 28.26 -8.09
N LEU A 352 -23.91 28.32 -8.94
CA LEU A 352 -23.49 29.56 -9.59
C LEU A 352 -24.55 30.11 -10.56
N ARG A 353 -25.46 29.26 -11.05
CA ARG A 353 -26.62 29.66 -11.86
C ARG A 353 -27.84 30.07 -11.02
N GLY A 354 -27.71 30.15 -9.69
CA GLY A 354 -28.81 30.51 -8.79
C GLY A 354 -29.88 29.42 -8.63
N LEU A 355 -29.61 28.20 -9.11
CA LEU A 355 -30.57 27.11 -9.08
C LEU A 355 -30.53 26.37 -7.72
N ALA A 356 -31.70 26.14 -7.14
CA ALA A 356 -31.85 25.33 -5.93
C ALA A 356 -31.47 23.84 -6.17
N LEU A 357 -30.87 23.20 -5.16
CA LEU A 357 -30.56 21.77 -5.17
C LEU A 357 -31.80 20.98 -4.74
N THR A 358 -32.64 20.62 -5.71
CA THR A 358 -33.77 19.70 -5.49
C THR A 358 -33.31 18.25 -5.62
N PRO A 359 -33.99 17.28 -5.00
CA PRO A 359 -33.65 15.85 -5.15
C PRO A 359 -33.60 15.40 -6.62
N ARG A 360 -34.54 15.88 -7.45
CA ARG A 360 -34.55 15.62 -8.90
C ARG A 360 -33.29 16.13 -9.60
N ARG A 361 -32.85 17.36 -9.30
CA ARG A 361 -31.62 17.91 -9.87
C ARG A 361 -30.39 17.14 -9.40
N LEU A 362 -30.33 16.79 -8.12
CA LEU A 362 -29.23 15.98 -7.59
C LEU A 362 -29.16 14.60 -8.27
N ALA A 363 -30.30 13.94 -8.50
CA ALA A 363 -30.35 12.69 -9.25
C ALA A 363 -29.86 12.84 -10.70
N LEU A 364 -30.30 13.89 -11.40
CA LEU A 364 -29.83 14.18 -12.77
C LEU A 364 -28.34 14.50 -12.82
N LEU A 365 -27.82 15.26 -11.85
CA LEU A 365 -26.40 15.54 -11.75
C LEU A 365 -25.61 14.25 -11.47
N GLY A 366 -26.10 13.39 -10.57
CA GLY A 366 -25.50 12.09 -10.29
C GLY A 366 -25.40 11.21 -11.53
N ALA A 367 -26.50 11.09 -12.28
CA ALA A 367 -26.51 10.37 -13.56
C ALA A 367 -25.52 10.97 -14.57
N GLY A 368 -25.51 12.30 -14.70
CA GLY A 368 -24.58 13.01 -15.59
C GLY A 368 -23.12 12.81 -15.20
N VAL A 369 -22.80 12.77 -13.90
CA VAL A 369 -21.45 12.49 -13.38
C VAL A 369 -21.01 11.09 -13.74
N VAL A 370 -21.89 10.08 -13.58
CA VAL A 370 -21.58 8.69 -13.94
C VAL A 370 -21.32 8.59 -15.45
N VAL A 371 -22.17 9.18 -16.29
CA VAL A 371 -22.00 9.18 -17.74
C VAL A 371 -20.68 9.86 -18.13
N LEU A 372 -20.37 11.02 -17.55
CA LEU A 372 -19.13 11.73 -17.81
C LEU A 372 -17.90 10.91 -17.38
N ALA A 373 -17.93 10.30 -16.20
CA ALA A 373 -16.84 9.47 -15.70
C ALA A 373 -16.58 8.27 -16.63
N LEU A 374 -17.64 7.55 -17.04
CA LEU A 374 -17.53 6.44 -17.98
C LEU A 374 -17.00 6.89 -19.35
N ALA A 375 -17.47 8.04 -19.86
CA ALA A 375 -16.99 8.59 -21.12
C ALA A 375 -15.50 8.95 -21.08
N LEU A 376 -15.03 9.54 -19.97
CA LEU A 376 -13.62 9.89 -19.79
C LEU A 376 -12.73 8.65 -19.62
N VAL A 377 -13.19 7.64 -18.87
CA VAL A 377 -12.48 6.36 -18.73
C VAL A 377 -12.42 5.63 -20.08
N GLY A 378 -13.52 5.63 -20.84
CA GLY A 378 -13.58 5.06 -22.18
C GLY A 378 -12.66 5.78 -23.17
N LEU A 379 -12.62 7.12 -23.12
CA LEU A 379 -11.71 7.91 -23.94
C LEU A 379 -10.23 7.64 -23.59
N ASP A 380 -9.89 7.57 -22.31
CA ASP A 380 -8.54 7.22 -21.86
C ASP A 380 -8.13 5.82 -22.36
N ALA A 381 -9.02 4.83 -22.22
CA ALA A 381 -8.79 3.48 -22.74
C ALA A 381 -8.62 3.47 -24.28
N ALA A 382 -9.44 4.23 -25.01
CA ALA A 382 -9.35 4.34 -26.47
C ALA A 382 -8.04 5.02 -26.94
N LEU A 383 -7.47 5.89 -26.11
CA LEU A 383 -6.16 6.52 -26.33
C LEU A 383 -4.98 5.63 -25.87
N GLY A 384 -5.23 4.35 -25.57
CA GLY A 384 -4.22 3.39 -25.12
C GLY A 384 -3.88 3.48 -23.63
N GLY A 385 -4.72 4.16 -22.84
CA GLY A 385 -4.61 4.22 -21.39
C GLY A 385 -4.90 2.88 -20.74
N SER A 386 -4.14 2.54 -19.69
CA SER A 386 -4.37 1.35 -18.88
C SER A 386 -4.24 1.70 -17.40
N SER A 387 -5.28 1.36 -16.64
CA SER A 387 -5.33 1.51 -15.20
C SER A 387 -6.30 0.48 -14.61
N HIS A 388 -6.27 0.31 -13.29
CA HIS A 388 -7.26 -0.53 -12.61
C HIS A 388 -8.70 -0.07 -12.90
N VAL A 389 -8.92 1.25 -13.10
CA VAL A 389 -10.23 1.82 -13.43
C VAL A 389 -10.69 1.40 -14.82
N THR A 390 -9.81 1.48 -15.83
CA THR A 390 -10.17 1.07 -17.20
C THR A 390 -10.47 -0.43 -17.27
N HIS A 391 -9.74 -1.25 -16.51
CA HIS A 391 -10.00 -2.70 -16.42
C HIS A 391 -11.29 -3.03 -15.66
N ALA A 392 -11.58 -2.33 -14.55
CA ALA A 392 -12.81 -2.53 -13.80
C ALA A 392 -14.04 -2.16 -14.66
N VAL A 393 -14.00 -1.03 -15.38
CA VAL A 393 -15.08 -0.64 -16.29
C VAL A 393 -15.22 -1.63 -17.45
N GLY A 394 -14.10 -2.07 -18.04
CA GLY A 394 -14.11 -3.01 -19.17
C GLY A 394 -14.61 -4.43 -18.83
N THR A 395 -14.55 -4.83 -17.56
CA THR A 395 -15.03 -6.15 -17.09
C THR A 395 -16.52 -6.16 -16.69
N GLY A 396 -17.16 -4.99 -16.67
CA GLY A 396 -18.61 -4.84 -16.50
C GLY A 396 -19.04 -4.35 -15.11
N PRO A 397 -20.35 -4.16 -14.88
CA PRO A 397 -20.87 -3.55 -13.65
C PRO A 397 -20.66 -4.41 -12.39
N GLY A 398 -20.57 -5.73 -12.53
CA GLY A 398 -20.35 -6.63 -11.39
C GLY A 398 -18.99 -6.44 -10.72
N SER A 399 -17.92 -6.22 -11.50
CA SER A 399 -16.58 -5.93 -10.96
C SER A 399 -16.54 -4.55 -10.31
N LEU A 400 -17.18 -3.54 -10.91
CA LEU A 400 -17.30 -2.20 -10.31
C LEU A 400 -18.01 -2.22 -8.95
N LEU A 401 -19.11 -2.98 -8.83
CA LEU A 401 -19.82 -3.15 -7.56
C LEU A 401 -18.99 -3.94 -6.54
N GLY A 402 -18.24 -4.95 -6.99
CA GLY A 402 -17.30 -5.69 -6.14
C GLY A 402 -16.21 -4.79 -5.58
N ASP A 403 -15.56 -3.98 -6.43
CA ASP A 403 -14.53 -3.02 -6.04
C ASP A 403 -15.07 -1.97 -5.06
N LEU A 404 -16.28 -1.46 -5.32
CA LEU A 404 -16.96 -0.53 -4.41
C LEU A 404 -17.23 -1.17 -3.04
N GLY A 405 -17.75 -2.39 -3.03
CA GLY A 405 -18.01 -3.14 -1.79
C GLY A 405 -16.72 -3.39 -1.00
N GLN A 406 -15.63 -3.74 -1.68
CA GLN A 406 -14.32 -3.93 -1.06
C GLN A 406 -13.80 -2.62 -0.46
N ARG A 407 -13.93 -1.49 -1.17
CA ARG A 407 -13.54 -0.15 -0.66
C ARG A 407 -14.36 0.27 0.55
N LEU A 408 -15.67 0.00 0.57
CA LEU A 408 -16.52 0.29 1.72
C LEU A 408 -16.13 -0.55 2.94
N HIS A 409 -15.83 -1.83 2.74
CA HIS A 409 -15.34 -2.70 3.82
C HIS A 409 -13.98 -2.23 4.35
N LEU A 410 -13.05 -1.88 3.46
CA LEU A 410 -11.77 -1.25 3.82
C LEU A 410 -11.95 0.05 4.60
N SER A 411 -12.86 0.91 4.15
CA SER A 411 -13.21 2.17 4.83
C SER A 411 -13.71 1.91 6.25
N TRP A 412 -14.62 0.93 6.41
CA TRP A 412 -15.12 0.52 7.71
C TRP A 412 -14.00 0.06 8.62
N GLU A 413 -13.22 -0.96 8.21
CA GLU A 413 -12.11 -1.51 8.99
C GLU A 413 -11.06 -0.43 9.35
N SER A 414 -10.77 0.47 8.40
CA SER A 414 -9.83 1.57 8.62
C SER A 414 -10.31 2.57 9.68
N ALA A 415 -11.60 2.90 9.68
CA ALA A 415 -12.23 3.81 10.63
C ALA A 415 -12.40 3.18 12.03
N THR A 416 -12.71 1.88 12.09
CA THR A 416 -12.96 1.15 13.35
C THR A 416 -11.72 0.51 13.95
N GLN A 417 -10.56 0.60 13.28
CA GLN A 417 -9.30 0.02 13.75
C GLN A 417 -8.91 0.48 15.17
N ALA A 418 -9.29 1.69 15.56
CA ALA A 418 -9.02 2.22 16.89
C ALA A 418 -10.08 3.22 17.34
N ALA A 419 -10.38 3.25 18.65
CA ALA A 419 -11.41 4.13 19.20
C ALA A 419 -11.17 5.62 18.87
N TYR A 420 -9.91 6.08 18.90
CA TYR A 420 -9.60 7.46 18.58
C TYR A 420 -9.93 7.83 17.13
N LYS A 421 -9.83 6.89 16.18
CA LYS A 421 -10.19 7.13 14.77
C LYS A 421 -11.68 7.34 14.60
N ILE A 422 -12.49 6.55 15.31
CA ILE A 422 -13.95 6.71 15.35
C ILE A 422 -14.30 8.09 15.91
N VAL A 423 -13.69 8.48 17.04
CA VAL A 423 -13.91 9.79 17.65
C VAL A 423 -13.51 10.92 16.70
N LEU A 424 -12.34 10.84 16.07
CA LEU A 424 -11.91 11.82 15.06
C LEU A 424 -12.90 11.92 13.89
N PHE A 425 -13.30 10.77 13.33
CA PHE A 425 -14.26 10.73 12.23
C PHE A 425 -15.58 11.41 12.60
N LEU A 426 -16.19 10.99 13.73
CA LEU A 426 -17.46 11.55 14.20
C LEU A 426 -17.36 13.04 14.47
N THR A 427 -16.23 13.49 15.03
CA THR A 427 -16.08 14.91 15.38
C THR A 427 -15.86 15.79 14.15
N PHE A 428 -15.06 15.35 13.17
CA PHE A 428 -14.94 16.07 11.90
C PHE A 428 -16.24 16.02 11.08
N ALA A 429 -16.97 14.90 11.12
CA ALA A 429 -18.28 14.79 10.48
C ALA A 429 -19.29 15.76 11.12
N ALA A 430 -19.32 15.86 12.45
CA ALA A 430 -20.15 16.83 13.16
C ALA A 430 -19.78 18.28 12.79
N ALA A 431 -18.48 18.59 12.68
CA ALA A 431 -18.03 19.90 12.22
C ALA A 431 -18.48 20.22 10.79
N LEU A 432 -18.42 19.24 9.88
CA LEU A 432 -18.95 19.38 8.51
C LEU A 432 -20.46 19.61 8.48
N VAL A 433 -21.22 18.86 9.27
CA VAL A 433 -22.67 19.03 9.39
C VAL A 433 -23.01 20.42 9.93
N LEU A 434 -22.32 20.86 10.98
CA LEU A 434 -22.46 22.21 11.51
C LEU A 434 -22.23 23.26 10.41
N MET A 435 -21.11 23.17 9.69
CA MET A 435 -20.78 24.07 8.58
C MET A 435 -21.79 24.03 7.43
N ALA A 436 -22.33 22.85 7.10
CA ALA A 436 -23.38 22.68 6.09
C ALA A 436 -24.71 23.35 6.48
N THR A 437 -25.00 23.46 7.78
CA THR A 437 -26.23 24.06 8.29
C THR A 437 -26.14 25.58 8.48
N MET A 438 -24.93 26.15 8.44
CA MET A 438 -24.72 27.59 8.58
C MET A 438 -25.41 28.38 7.46
N ARG A 439 -26.10 29.47 7.84
CA ARG A 439 -26.78 30.38 6.93
C ARG A 439 -26.02 31.71 6.79
N PRO A 440 -26.03 32.34 5.59
CA PRO A 440 -26.54 31.83 4.32
C PRO A 440 -25.67 30.70 3.74
N ARG A 441 -26.30 29.70 3.11
CA ARG A 441 -25.61 28.56 2.49
C ARG A 441 -24.84 29.03 1.26
N ARG A 442 -23.56 28.66 1.18
CA ARG A 442 -22.66 29.11 0.13
C ARG A 442 -22.45 28.05 -0.95
N PRO A 443 -22.39 28.43 -2.25
CA PRO A 443 -22.18 27.49 -3.34
C PRO A 443 -20.96 26.57 -3.19
N THR A 444 -19.82 27.11 -2.76
CA THR A 444 -18.57 26.34 -2.64
C THR A 444 -18.62 25.34 -1.48
N VAL A 445 -19.22 25.74 -0.36
CA VAL A 445 -19.43 24.88 0.82
C VAL A 445 -20.36 23.72 0.50
N ASP A 446 -21.45 23.98 -0.22
CA ASP A 446 -22.39 22.92 -0.62
C ASP A 446 -21.75 21.94 -1.60
N ALA A 447 -20.91 22.43 -2.52
CA ALA A 447 -20.10 21.59 -3.39
C ALA A 447 -19.07 20.76 -2.62
N MET A 448 -18.38 21.36 -1.63
CA MET A 448 -17.38 20.69 -0.79
C MET A 448 -18.01 19.57 0.05
N VAL A 449 -19.14 19.85 0.71
CA VAL A 449 -19.84 18.85 1.53
C VAL A 449 -20.33 17.69 0.67
N LEU A 450 -20.87 17.96 -0.53
CA LEU A 450 -21.22 16.88 -1.45
C LEU A 450 -19.98 16.10 -1.89
N ALA A 451 -18.88 16.77 -2.22
CA ALA A 451 -17.63 16.12 -2.61
C ALA A 451 -17.15 15.14 -1.52
N VAL A 452 -17.15 15.57 -0.26
CA VAL A 452 -16.80 14.72 0.89
C VAL A 452 -17.78 13.55 1.03
N ALA A 453 -19.08 13.78 0.89
CA ALA A 453 -20.09 12.72 0.96
C ALA A 453 -19.91 11.66 -0.14
N VAL A 454 -19.61 12.09 -1.38
CA VAL A 454 -19.30 11.19 -2.49
C VAL A 454 -17.97 10.47 -2.24
N SER A 455 -16.95 11.17 -1.74
CA SER A 455 -15.64 10.59 -1.44
C SER A 455 -15.74 9.49 -0.39
N LEU A 456 -16.59 9.64 0.62
CA LEU A 456 -16.87 8.57 1.61
C LEU A 456 -17.47 7.30 1.02
N LEU A 457 -18.09 7.38 -0.15
CA LEU A 457 -18.64 6.21 -0.85
C LEU A 457 -17.60 5.53 -1.73
N VAL A 458 -16.69 6.30 -2.34
CA VAL A 458 -15.79 5.79 -3.40
C VAL A 458 -14.33 5.65 -2.98
N ASN A 459 -13.93 6.22 -1.84
CA ASN A 459 -12.57 6.19 -1.31
C ASN A 459 -12.48 5.36 -0.01
N ASP A 460 -11.26 4.96 0.35
CA ASP A 460 -10.94 3.97 1.40
C ASP A 460 -10.24 4.56 2.65
N THR A 461 -10.14 5.90 2.75
CA THR A 461 -9.51 6.61 3.87
C THR A 461 -10.46 7.61 4.52
N PRO A 462 -11.56 7.15 5.16
CA PRO A 462 -12.67 8.01 5.56
C PRO A 462 -12.29 9.07 6.60
N VAL A 463 -11.40 8.74 7.55
CA VAL A 463 -10.95 9.69 8.58
C VAL A 463 -10.19 10.86 7.95
N ASP A 464 -9.27 10.58 7.04
CA ASP A 464 -8.48 11.61 6.36
C ASP A 464 -9.37 12.48 5.46
N VAL A 465 -10.28 11.85 4.70
CA VAL A 465 -11.23 12.53 3.80
C VAL A 465 -12.12 13.49 4.57
N VAL A 466 -12.69 13.07 5.70
CA VAL A 466 -13.58 13.92 6.51
C VAL A 466 -12.77 15.00 7.24
N GLY A 467 -11.57 14.69 7.73
CA GLY A 467 -10.69 15.65 8.39
C GLY A 467 -10.23 16.78 7.46
N PHE A 468 -9.62 16.43 6.31
CA PHE A 468 -9.24 17.43 5.30
C PHE A 468 -10.46 18.07 4.65
N GLY A 469 -11.56 17.34 4.53
CA GLY A 469 -12.85 17.86 4.07
C GLY A 469 -13.38 18.97 4.95
N ALA A 470 -13.38 18.76 6.27
CA ALA A 470 -13.77 19.74 7.27
C ALA A 470 -12.86 20.98 7.23
N LEU A 471 -11.54 20.78 7.17
CA LEU A 471 -10.58 21.87 7.06
C LEU A 471 -10.77 22.67 5.76
N GLY A 472 -10.93 22.00 4.62
CA GLY A 472 -11.22 22.63 3.34
C GLY A 472 -12.53 23.40 3.32
N CYS A 473 -13.57 22.86 3.95
CA CYS A 473 -14.86 23.54 4.15
C CYS A 473 -14.72 24.79 5.03
N ALA A 474 -13.97 24.71 6.13
CA ALA A 474 -13.66 25.85 6.99
C ALA A 474 -12.87 26.93 6.22
N ALA A 475 -11.90 26.53 5.39
CA ALA A 475 -11.14 27.45 4.55
C ALA A 475 -12.05 28.19 3.55
N LEU A 476 -12.97 27.49 2.89
CA LEU A 476 -13.95 28.08 1.96
C LEU A 476 -14.92 29.03 2.69
N LEU A 477 -15.44 28.62 3.85
CA LEU A 477 -16.31 29.47 4.68
C LEU A 477 -15.61 30.75 5.13
N CYS A 478 -14.40 30.63 5.69
CA CYS A 478 -13.59 31.77 6.10
C CYS A 478 -13.31 32.69 4.91
N TRP A 479 -12.93 32.12 3.76
CA TRP A 479 -12.63 32.84 2.53
C TRP A 479 -13.82 33.65 1.98
N GLU A 480 -15.04 33.10 2.03
CA GLU A 480 -16.26 33.80 1.60
C GLU A 480 -16.81 34.78 2.64
N SER A 481 -16.48 34.58 3.92
CA SER A 481 -16.96 35.42 5.04
C SER A 481 -16.15 36.70 5.26
N VAL A 482 -15.09 36.94 4.48
CA VAL A 482 -14.17 38.09 4.65
C VAL A 482 -14.92 39.44 4.70
N ASP A 483 -16.07 39.53 4.03
CA ASP A 483 -16.85 40.77 3.93
C ASP A 483 -18.03 40.83 4.94
N SER A 484 -18.20 39.87 5.86
CA SER A 484 -19.38 39.76 6.76
C SER A 484 -19.02 39.51 8.24
N ARG A 485 -19.17 40.53 9.11
CA ARG A 485 -18.81 40.49 10.54
C ARG A 485 -19.48 39.36 11.38
N PRO A 486 -20.81 39.16 11.36
CA PRO A 486 -21.44 38.10 12.16
C PRO A 486 -21.05 36.69 11.69
N MET A 487 -20.89 36.51 10.37
CA MET A 487 -20.45 35.23 9.80
C MET A 487 -18.99 34.93 10.12
N ARG A 488 -18.14 35.96 10.23
CA ARG A 488 -16.75 35.80 10.63
C ARG A 488 -16.62 35.13 11.99
N ARG A 489 -17.52 35.40 12.95
CA ARG A 489 -17.51 34.74 14.27
C ARG A 489 -17.80 33.23 14.15
N GLY A 490 -18.83 32.86 13.40
CA GLY A 490 -19.17 31.45 13.16
C GLY A 490 -18.12 30.69 12.34
N ALA A 491 -17.50 31.35 11.36
CA ALA A 491 -16.42 30.78 10.58
C ALA A 491 -15.14 30.58 11.43
N LEU A 492 -14.83 31.55 12.31
CA LEU A 492 -13.71 31.44 13.25
C LEU A 492 -13.94 30.32 14.27
N THR A 493 -15.14 30.17 14.84
CA THR A 493 -15.42 29.05 15.76
C THR A 493 -15.31 27.70 15.07
N ALA A 494 -15.86 27.56 13.85
CA ALA A 494 -15.71 26.34 13.06
C ALA A 494 -14.24 26.02 12.72
N ALA A 495 -13.47 27.03 12.30
CA ALA A 495 -12.05 26.89 12.02
C ALA A 495 -11.23 26.57 13.27
N SER A 496 -11.56 27.15 14.42
CA SER A 496 -10.92 26.82 15.71
C SER A 496 -11.23 25.39 16.15
N ILE A 497 -12.48 24.93 16.01
CA ILE A 497 -12.84 23.53 16.27
C ILE A 497 -12.03 22.61 15.36
N ALA A 498 -12.02 22.87 14.04
CA ALA A 498 -11.25 22.08 13.10
C ALA A 498 -9.74 22.09 13.40
N ALA A 499 -9.19 23.22 13.86
CA ALA A 499 -7.79 23.35 14.28
C ALA A 499 -7.46 22.50 15.51
N VAL A 500 -8.31 22.54 16.54
CA VAL A 500 -8.16 21.74 17.77
C VAL A 500 -8.25 20.25 17.45
N LEU A 501 -9.15 19.88 16.55
CA LEU A 501 -9.28 18.49 16.09
C LEU A 501 -8.11 18.03 15.25
N ALA A 502 -7.56 18.91 14.40
CA ALA A 502 -6.32 18.64 13.70
C ALA A 502 -5.22 18.34 14.73
N LEU A 503 -5.01 19.22 15.73
CA LEU A 503 -4.03 19.01 16.81
C LEU A 503 -4.26 17.69 17.58
N ALA A 504 -5.50 17.35 17.92
CA ALA A 504 -5.84 16.12 18.63
C ALA A 504 -5.60 14.86 17.78
N GLY A 505 -5.82 14.94 16.45
CA GLY A 505 -5.53 13.85 15.52
C GLY A 505 -4.03 13.65 15.26
N CYS A 506 -3.24 14.73 15.34
CA CYS A 506 -1.81 14.74 15.08
C CYS A 506 -0.99 13.90 16.07
N GLY A 507 -1.49 13.70 17.30
CA GLY A 507 -0.81 12.91 18.33
C GLY A 507 -0.89 11.38 18.16
N SER A 508 -1.69 10.89 17.22
CA SER A 508 -2.02 9.45 17.11
C SER A 508 -1.51 8.76 15.84
N GLN A 509 -0.90 9.51 14.92
CA GLN A 509 -0.21 8.93 13.74
C GLN A 509 1.27 8.62 14.00
N GLY A 510 1.75 8.91 15.21
CA GLY A 510 2.97 8.32 15.73
C GLY A 510 2.72 6.86 16.06
N THR A 511 3.46 5.98 15.42
CA THR A 511 3.84 4.67 15.96
C THR A 511 3.82 4.72 17.49
N THR A 512 2.95 3.93 18.12
CA THR A 512 3.26 3.42 19.46
C THR A 512 4.52 2.57 19.29
N GLN A 513 5.68 3.23 19.31
CA GLN A 513 6.86 2.61 19.89
C GLN A 513 6.43 2.29 21.33
N PRO A 514 6.49 1.03 21.80
CA PRO A 514 6.49 0.83 23.23
C PRO A 514 7.62 1.70 23.76
N VAL A 515 7.30 2.68 24.61
CA VAL A 515 8.31 3.29 25.48
C VAL A 515 8.97 2.10 26.15
N ALA A 516 10.28 1.97 25.99
CA ALA A 516 11.05 0.98 26.74
C ALA A 516 10.88 1.31 28.21
N ALA A 517 9.84 0.76 28.84
CA ALA A 517 9.97 0.35 30.21
C ALA A 517 11.09 -0.67 30.16
N THR A 518 12.24 -0.30 30.70
CA THR A 518 13.41 -1.14 30.89
C THR A 518 13.02 -2.30 31.80
N VAL A 519 12.33 -3.29 31.24
CA VAL A 519 12.27 -4.62 31.82
C VAL A 519 13.60 -5.23 31.43
N VAL A 520 14.55 -5.21 32.37
CA VAL A 520 15.71 -6.09 32.35
C VAL A 520 15.16 -7.51 32.49
N GLY A 521 14.64 -8.04 31.39
CA GLY A 521 14.31 -9.43 31.20
C GLY A 521 15.32 -9.95 30.19
N THR A 522 16.22 -10.80 30.65
CA THR A 522 17.17 -11.52 29.81
C THR A 522 16.38 -12.26 28.72
N ILE A 523 16.39 -11.76 27.47
CA ILE A 523 15.82 -12.52 26.35
C ILE A 523 16.71 -13.74 26.19
N LYS A 524 16.20 -14.90 26.60
CA LYS A 524 16.83 -16.18 26.35
C LYS A 524 16.97 -16.33 24.85
N ALA A 525 18.22 -16.38 24.36
CA ALA A 525 18.51 -16.62 22.96
C ALA A 525 17.78 -17.90 22.51
N GLU A 526 16.94 -17.77 21.49
CA GLU A 526 16.17 -18.88 20.94
C GLU A 526 17.15 -19.94 20.41
N ALA A 527 16.91 -21.22 20.74
CA ALA A 527 17.83 -22.29 20.37
C ALA A 527 18.00 -22.35 18.83
N PRO A 528 19.23 -22.36 18.28
CA PRO A 528 19.47 -22.33 16.83
C PRO A 528 18.71 -23.40 16.04
N GLY A 529 18.47 -24.57 16.64
CA GLY A 529 17.72 -25.66 16.02
C GLY A 529 16.22 -25.40 15.84
N LYS A 530 15.62 -24.45 16.60
CA LYS A 530 14.22 -24.06 16.38
C LYS A 530 14.04 -23.39 15.04
N ALA A 531 14.97 -22.53 14.65
CA ALA A 531 14.95 -21.89 13.34
C ALA A 531 15.08 -22.93 12.22
N VAL A 532 15.93 -23.95 12.39
CA VAL A 532 16.05 -25.07 11.43
C VAL A 532 14.74 -25.86 11.36
N PHE A 533 14.15 -26.20 12.50
CA PHE A 533 12.87 -26.94 12.57
C PHE A 533 11.74 -26.22 11.79
N VAL A 534 11.61 -24.91 11.99
CA VAL A 534 10.59 -24.10 11.32
C VAL A 534 10.91 -23.93 9.83
N ASN A 535 12.16 -23.63 9.49
CA ASN A 535 12.56 -23.37 8.10
C ASN A 535 12.53 -24.62 7.21
N GLN A 536 12.75 -25.81 7.77
CA GLN A 536 12.67 -27.09 7.05
C GLN A 536 11.24 -27.68 7.00
N GLY A 537 10.26 -26.95 7.53
CA GLY A 537 8.84 -27.31 7.45
C GLY A 537 8.44 -28.48 8.36
N CYS A 538 9.24 -28.81 9.38
CA CYS A 538 8.98 -29.98 10.23
C CYS A 538 7.60 -29.89 10.92
N GLY A 539 7.18 -28.69 11.31
CA GLY A 539 5.89 -28.44 11.98
C GLY A 539 4.64 -28.69 11.11
N ALA A 540 4.79 -28.75 9.78
CA ALA A 540 3.67 -29.06 8.87
C ALA A 540 3.23 -30.53 9.00
N CYS A 541 4.17 -31.42 9.31
CA CYS A 541 3.92 -32.84 9.45
C CYS A 541 3.88 -33.29 10.91
N HIS A 542 4.59 -32.61 11.80
CA HIS A 542 4.78 -33.03 13.19
C HIS A 542 4.28 -32.01 14.20
N THR A 543 3.69 -32.51 15.28
CA THR A 543 3.46 -31.73 16.50
C THR A 543 4.76 -31.60 17.28
N TYR A 544 5.10 -30.39 17.72
CA TYR A 544 6.19 -30.17 18.68
C TYR A 544 5.98 -28.86 19.45
N GLY A 545 5.52 -28.95 20.70
CA GLY A 545 5.20 -27.80 21.53
C GLY A 545 6.32 -26.75 21.63
N PRO A 546 7.60 -27.14 21.83
CA PRO A 546 8.72 -26.19 21.91
C PRO A 546 8.99 -25.41 20.61
N ALA A 547 8.53 -25.89 19.45
CA ALA A 547 8.60 -25.14 18.19
C ALA A 547 7.54 -24.04 18.07
N GLY A 548 6.56 -24.01 18.97
CA GLY A 548 5.49 -23.01 19.00
C GLY A 548 4.15 -23.53 18.48
N PRO A 549 3.09 -22.70 18.56
CA PRO A 549 1.71 -23.12 18.30
C PRO A 549 1.42 -23.51 16.84
N GLU A 550 2.33 -23.20 15.91
CA GLU A 550 2.19 -23.53 14.49
C GLU A 550 2.64 -24.97 14.16
N ALA A 551 3.40 -25.62 15.04
CA ALA A 551 3.87 -27.00 14.87
C ALA A 551 2.84 -28.00 15.43
N VAL A 552 1.76 -28.22 14.66
CA VAL A 552 0.62 -29.08 15.05
C VAL A 552 0.30 -30.17 14.01
N GLY A 553 1.26 -30.46 13.12
CA GLY A 553 1.09 -31.46 12.08
C GLY A 553 0.86 -32.87 12.64
N LYS A 554 -0.05 -33.63 12.01
CA LYS A 554 -0.41 -35.00 12.43
C LYS A 554 -0.06 -36.07 11.40
N ILE A 555 0.63 -35.69 10.32
CA ILE A 555 1.03 -36.59 9.24
C ILE A 555 2.15 -37.51 9.72
N GLY A 556 3.07 -36.99 10.52
CA GLY A 556 4.13 -37.71 11.20
C GLY A 556 3.88 -37.86 12.70
N PRO A 557 4.70 -38.65 13.40
CA PRO A 557 4.60 -38.85 14.84
C PRO A 557 4.80 -37.57 15.65
N ASP A 558 4.07 -37.45 16.75
CA ASP A 558 4.18 -36.37 17.73
C ASP A 558 5.58 -36.32 18.36
N LEU A 559 6.33 -35.24 18.12
CA LEU A 559 7.73 -35.14 18.50
C LEU A 559 7.92 -34.81 19.98
N ASP A 560 6.88 -34.36 20.69
CA ASP A 560 6.92 -34.25 22.15
C ASP A 560 7.08 -35.62 22.82
N LYS A 561 6.88 -36.72 22.06
CA LYS A 561 7.02 -38.11 22.50
C LYS A 561 8.30 -38.80 21.99
N LEU A 562 9.25 -38.07 21.40
CA LEU A 562 10.48 -38.63 20.81
C LEU A 562 11.26 -39.56 21.77
N ALA A 563 11.38 -39.19 23.04
CA ALA A 563 12.05 -40.02 24.06
C ALA A 563 11.40 -41.39 24.23
N THR A 564 10.08 -41.49 24.06
CA THR A 564 9.34 -42.76 24.14
C THR A 564 9.62 -43.62 22.91
N TYR A 565 9.64 -43.02 21.71
CA TYR A 565 9.92 -43.74 20.47
C TYR A 565 11.36 -44.27 20.42
N ALA A 566 12.33 -43.48 20.88
CA ALA A 566 13.73 -43.92 20.96
C ALA A 566 13.89 -45.16 21.87
N LYS A 567 13.20 -45.19 23.02
CA LYS A 567 13.17 -46.37 23.91
C LYS A 567 12.53 -47.59 23.24
N GLN A 568 11.41 -47.41 22.53
CA GLN A 568 10.75 -48.50 21.78
C GLN A 568 11.67 -49.05 20.67
N ALA A 569 12.42 -48.17 20.02
CA ALA A 569 13.43 -48.53 19.02
C ALA A 569 14.72 -49.13 19.61
N LYS A 570 14.85 -49.19 20.95
CA LYS A 570 16.07 -49.60 21.67
C LYS A 570 17.32 -48.82 21.24
N GLN A 571 17.17 -47.51 21.00
CA GLN A 571 18.26 -46.62 20.56
C GLN A 571 18.43 -45.41 21.49
N PRO A 572 19.65 -44.86 21.63
CA PRO A 572 19.87 -43.57 22.30
C PRO A 572 19.13 -42.44 21.58
N LEU A 573 18.53 -41.51 22.34
CA LEU A 573 17.63 -40.47 21.79
C LEU A 573 18.27 -39.60 20.69
N ALA A 574 19.47 -39.06 20.92
CA ALA A 574 20.15 -38.22 19.94
C ALA A 574 20.49 -38.98 18.64
N SER A 575 20.98 -40.21 18.76
CA SER A 575 21.29 -41.07 17.62
C SER A 575 20.02 -41.49 16.86
N PHE A 576 18.95 -41.80 17.59
CA PHE A 576 17.64 -42.13 17.02
C PHE A 576 17.08 -40.97 16.19
N VAL A 577 17.11 -39.75 16.74
CA VAL A 577 16.61 -38.55 16.05
C VAL A 577 17.49 -38.22 14.83
N HIS A 578 18.81 -38.25 14.98
CA HIS A 578 19.73 -38.03 13.86
C HIS A 578 19.46 -39.02 12.72
N GLU A 579 19.42 -40.32 13.03
CA GLU A 579 19.17 -41.38 12.04
C GLU A 579 17.79 -41.25 11.39
N SER A 580 16.77 -40.84 12.15
CA SER A 580 15.43 -40.61 11.62
C SER A 580 15.37 -39.42 10.66
N ILE A 581 16.27 -38.42 10.81
CA ILE A 581 16.35 -37.27 9.90
C ILE A 581 17.12 -37.65 8.62
N VAL A 582 18.28 -38.30 8.74
CA VAL A 582 19.13 -38.61 7.58
C VAL A 582 18.66 -39.87 6.83
N ASN A 583 18.04 -40.82 7.52
CA ASN A 583 17.56 -42.11 6.99
C ASN A 583 16.12 -42.41 7.44
N PRO A 584 15.13 -41.60 7.02
CA PRO A 584 13.77 -41.61 7.59
C PRO A 584 12.96 -42.91 7.44
N ASN A 585 13.41 -43.85 6.59
CA ASN A 585 12.74 -45.14 6.41
C ASN A 585 13.39 -46.29 7.20
N LYS A 586 14.53 -46.05 7.86
CA LYS A 586 15.23 -47.09 8.63
C LYS A 586 14.42 -47.50 9.87
N TYR A 587 13.78 -46.55 10.50
CA TYR A 587 12.79 -46.79 11.54
C TYR A 587 11.57 -45.91 11.28
N VAL A 588 10.38 -46.53 11.20
CA VAL A 588 9.11 -45.82 11.04
C VAL A 588 8.22 -46.19 12.21
N GLN A 589 7.76 -45.19 12.95
CA GLN A 589 6.94 -45.40 14.14
C GLN A 589 5.64 -46.13 13.77
N LYS A 590 5.25 -47.13 14.58
CA LYS A 590 4.04 -47.91 14.36
C LYS A 590 2.82 -46.98 14.24
N GLY A 591 2.03 -47.17 13.17
CA GLY A 591 0.84 -46.35 12.89
C GLY A 591 1.08 -45.21 11.89
N TYR A 592 2.32 -45.01 11.41
CA TYR A 592 2.64 -43.98 10.43
C TYR A 592 3.13 -44.57 9.09
N PRO A 593 2.83 -43.90 7.96
CA PRO A 593 3.18 -44.40 6.63
C PRO A 593 4.69 -44.31 6.35
N LYS A 594 5.24 -45.34 5.69
CA LYS A 594 6.61 -45.31 5.16
C LYS A 594 6.70 -44.36 3.95
N ASN A 595 7.91 -43.87 3.65
CA ASN A 595 8.24 -43.00 2.51
C ASN A 595 7.54 -41.62 2.48
N VAL A 596 7.00 -41.15 3.61
CA VAL A 596 6.36 -39.82 3.69
C VAL A 596 7.34 -38.74 4.14
N MET A 597 8.27 -39.06 5.05
CA MET A 597 9.28 -38.10 5.49
C MET A 597 10.34 -37.91 4.39
N PRO A 598 10.59 -36.66 3.94
CA PRO A 598 11.54 -36.36 2.87
C PRO A 598 12.95 -36.92 3.11
N LYS A 599 13.53 -37.55 2.09
CA LYS A 599 14.92 -38.04 2.13
C LYS A 599 15.95 -36.93 1.95
N SER A 600 15.53 -35.76 1.46
CA SER A 600 16.40 -34.60 1.20
C SER A 600 17.06 -34.04 2.47
N TYR A 601 16.55 -34.38 3.66
CA TYR A 601 17.15 -33.94 4.92
C TYR A 601 18.53 -34.55 5.21
N SER A 602 18.93 -35.61 4.51
CA SER A 602 20.32 -36.10 4.53
C SER A 602 21.32 -35.08 4.00
N SER A 603 20.86 -34.07 3.24
CA SER A 603 21.69 -33.01 2.65
C SER A 603 21.75 -31.74 3.49
N LEU A 604 21.19 -31.74 4.71
CA LEU A 604 21.31 -30.59 5.62
C LEU A 604 22.77 -30.34 6.00
N PRO A 605 23.21 -29.06 6.12
CA PRO A 605 24.53 -28.73 6.65
C PRO A 605 24.75 -29.38 8.01
N ALA A 606 25.94 -29.92 8.26
CA ALA A 606 26.24 -30.65 9.50
C ALA A 606 25.97 -29.83 10.78
N THR A 607 26.19 -28.51 10.72
CA THR A 607 25.88 -27.56 11.80
C THR A 607 24.39 -27.44 12.08
N ASP A 608 23.57 -27.40 11.03
CA ASP A 608 22.12 -27.25 11.11
C ASP A 608 21.46 -28.55 11.56
N LEU A 609 21.96 -29.68 11.06
CA LEU A 609 21.53 -31.01 11.49
C LEU A 609 21.83 -31.21 12.99
N LYS A 610 23.04 -30.84 13.43
CA LYS A 610 23.39 -30.91 14.85
C LYS A 610 22.51 -29.99 15.70
N ALA A 611 22.30 -28.75 15.26
CA ALA A 611 21.43 -27.80 15.97
C ALA A 611 19.99 -28.32 16.07
N LEU A 612 19.45 -28.90 14.99
CA LEU A 612 18.12 -29.49 14.95
C LEU A 612 18.00 -30.69 15.89
N VAL A 613 18.96 -31.61 15.89
CA VAL A 613 19.00 -32.74 16.83
C VAL A 613 19.09 -32.24 18.28
N ASP A 614 19.95 -31.26 18.54
CA ASP A 614 20.07 -30.65 19.88
C ASP A 614 18.73 -30.03 20.33
N PHE A 615 18.02 -29.34 19.44
CA PHE A 615 16.71 -28.76 19.72
C PHE A 615 15.61 -29.78 19.99
N LEU A 616 15.66 -30.94 19.34
CA LEU A 616 14.67 -32.02 19.51
C LEU A 616 14.94 -32.92 20.72
N THR A 617 16.15 -32.90 21.27
CA THR A 617 16.57 -33.86 22.31
C THR A 617 16.96 -33.25 23.64
N LYS A 618 17.27 -31.96 23.68
CA LYS A 618 17.63 -31.26 24.93
C LYS A 618 16.43 -30.49 25.49
N PRO A 619 16.35 -30.31 26.82
CA PRO A 619 15.32 -29.48 27.43
C PRO A 619 15.36 -28.05 26.89
N GLN A 620 14.24 -27.58 26.37
CA GLN A 620 14.03 -26.21 25.96
C GLN A 620 13.51 -25.46 27.18
N GLY A 621 14.40 -24.87 27.98
CA GLY A 621 13.98 -24.17 29.20
C GLY A 621 13.46 -22.76 28.96
#